data_AF-A0A6P0JSK4-F1
#
_entry.id   AF-A0A6P0JSK4-F1
#
_cell.length_a   1.000
_cell.length_b   1.000
_cell.length_c   1.000
_cell.angle_alpha   90.00
_cell.angle_beta   90.00
_cell.angle_gamma   90.00
#
_symmetry.space_group_name_H-M   'P 1'
#
loop_
_entity.id
_entity.type
_entity.pdbx_description
1 polymer ?
#
loop_
_entity_poly.entity_id
_entity_poly.type
_entity_poly.pdbx_seq_one_letter_code
_entity_poly.pdbx_strand_id
1 'polypeptide(L)'
;MGVGYEIKKPGFFLPLGETQEFMQKPGFWFYFIFQAMKGFPVTRHNLKITLAAIAGILISLPYLSLYFHRIGATCLSDYRFACAGTYLTLSLVLNPKNAASLHDLGVFRLWMYDHQQAYTLLRKAERQGKVTACQNAARLDIRLFRFSAEKRLKVCLAQVKDEEQQYTVLTLLAWLSILQGQEAEARQWLDQAQTLTPEQPLTACLQGQLLEKQGKQQPALTQYKQCQTADPYIIRLTQQE
;
A
#
# COMPACT_ATOMS: atom_id res chain seq x y z
N MET A 1 -24.80 31.81 -46.80
CA MET A 1 -25.89 31.46 -45.87
C MET A 1 -25.42 30.31 -45.01
N GLY A 2 -24.94 30.59 -43.79
CA GLY A 2 -24.51 29.59 -42.82
C GLY A 2 -25.15 29.93 -41.49
N VAL A 3 -25.95 29.01 -40.96
CA VAL A 3 -26.76 29.21 -39.76
C VAL A 3 -25.85 29.03 -38.54
N GLY A 4 -25.68 30.09 -37.75
CA GLY A 4 -25.01 30.05 -36.46
C GLY A 4 -25.94 29.47 -35.39
N TYR A 5 -25.45 28.51 -34.62
CA TYR A 5 -26.08 28.07 -33.37
C TYR A 5 -25.14 28.41 -32.21
N GLU A 6 -25.51 29.43 -31.46
CA GLU A 6 -24.86 29.84 -30.22
C GLU A 6 -25.50 29.06 -29.06
N ILE A 7 -24.78 28.08 -28.51
CA ILE A 7 -25.24 27.31 -27.36
C ILE A 7 -24.85 28.06 -26.08
N LYS A 8 -25.82 28.75 -25.46
CA LYS A 8 -25.71 29.23 -24.07
C LYS A 8 -25.66 28.02 -23.11
N LYS A 9 -24.54 27.82 -22.42
CA LYS A 9 -24.44 26.91 -21.27
C LYS A 9 -24.80 27.66 -19.98
N PRO A 10 -25.75 27.20 -19.16
CA PRO A 10 -25.87 27.66 -17.79
C PRO A 10 -24.95 26.83 -16.87
N GLY A 11 -24.23 27.54 -16.00
CA GLY A 11 -24.05 27.17 -14.59
C GLY A 11 -23.12 26.01 -14.24
N PHE A 12 -21.96 26.38 -13.67
CA PHE A 12 -21.23 25.65 -12.63
C PHE A 12 -20.69 24.24 -12.97
N PHE A 13 -19.57 24.22 -13.70
CA PHE A 13 -18.62 23.12 -13.62
C PHE A 13 -17.50 23.53 -12.65
N LEU A 14 -17.48 22.97 -11.45
CA LEU A 14 -16.27 22.99 -10.62
C LEU A 14 -15.36 21.83 -11.04
N PRO A 15 -14.06 22.06 -11.26
CA PRO A 15 -13.13 21.00 -11.60
C PRO A 15 -13.05 19.98 -10.45
N LEU A 16 -13.20 18.69 -10.79
CA LEU A 16 -13.20 17.55 -9.86
C LEU A 16 -11.93 17.40 -8.99
N GLY A 17 -10.89 18.19 -9.24
CA GLY A 17 -9.64 18.18 -8.47
C GLY A 17 -9.72 18.97 -7.15
N GLU A 18 -10.42 20.11 -7.12
CA GLU A 18 -10.40 21.02 -5.95
C GLU A 18 -11.37 20.57 -4.84
N THR A 19 -12.42 19.83 -5.18
CA THR A 19 -13.42 19.36 -4.20
C THR A 19 -12.89 18.23 -3.31
N GLN A 20 -11.93 17.43 -3.81
CA GLN A 20 -11.31 16.38 -2.99
C GLN A 20 -10.39 16.95 -1.91
N GLU A 21 -9.64 18.00 -2.23
CA GLU A 21 -8.74 18.65 -1.26
C GLU A 21 -9.52 19.40 -0.18
N PHE A 22 -10.67 19.97 -0.53
CA PHE A 22 -11.55 20.66 0.41
C PHE A 22 -12.28 19.70 1.37
N MET A 23 -12.74 18.53 0.88
CA MET A 23 -13.42 17.51 1.70
C MET A 23 -12.48 16.76 2.66
N GLN A 24 -11.17 16.83 2.45
CA GLN A 24 -10.17 16.21 3.34
C GLN A 24 -9.75 17.12 4.51
N LYS A 25 -10.21 18.39 4.56
CA LYS A 25 -9.88 19.28 5.67
C LYS A 25 -10.54 18.80 6.97
N PRO A 26 -9.76 18.57 8.05
CA PRO A 26 -10.32 18.21 9.34
C PRO A 26 -11.25 19.35 9.81
N GLY A 27 -12.55 19.03 9.94
CA GLY A 27 -13.58 19.98 10.37
C GLY A 27 -14.71 20.21 9.36
N PHE A 28 -14.53 19.88 8.07
CA PHE A 28 -15.57 20.10 7.06
C PHE A 28 -16.88 19.34 7.40
N TRP A 29 -16.77 18.06 7.72
CA TRP A 29 -17.92 17.25 8.15
C TRP A 29 -18.48 17.68 9.51
N PHE A 30 -17.64 18.16 10.43
CA PHE A 30 -18.09 18.68 11.72
C PHE A 30 -18.92 19.95 11.57
N TYR A 31 -18.58 20.85 10.64
CA TYR A 31 -19.34 22.07 10.39
C TYR A 31 -20.77 21.77 9.88
N PHE A 32 -20.93 20.82 8.96
CA PHE A 32 -22.25 20.44 8.46
C PHE A 32 -23.09 19.70 9.51
N ILE A 33 -22.47 18.81 10.29
CA ILE A 33 -23.15 18.15 11.41
C ILE A 33 -23.58 19.18 12.47
N PHE A 34 -22.71 20.15 12.79
CA PHE A 34 -23.01 21.21 13.74
C PHE A 34 -24.13 22.14 13.26
N GLN A 35 -24.12 22.54 11.97
CA GLN A 35 -25.19 23.36 11.39
C GLN A 35 -26.53 22.61 11.36
N ALA A 36 -26.53 21.30 11.08
CA ALA A 36 -27.74 20.48 11.14
C ALA A 36 -28.33 20.36 12.56
N MET A 37 -27.51 20.52 13.61
CA MET A 37 -27.94 20.41 15.00
C MET A 37 -28.45 21.71 15.64
N LYS A 38 -28.22 22.89 15.05
CA LYS A 38 -28.57 24.20 15.66
C LYS A 38 -30.07 24.45 15.88
N GLY A 39 -30.97 23.66 15.31
CA GLY A 39 -32.42 23.84 15.42
C GLY A 39 -33.14 22.92 16.43
N PHE A 40 -32.43 22.00 17.09
CA PHE A 40 -33.07 20.99 17.94
C PHE A 40 -32.95 21.35 19.44
N PRO A 41 -34.06 21.56 20.17
CA PRO A 41 -33.99 21.79 21.62
C PRO A 41 -33.53 20.51 22.34
N VAL A 42 -32.29 20.54 22.83
CA VAL A 42 -31.69 19.41 23.57
C VAL A 42 -32.18 19.44 25.02
N THR A 43 -33.27 18.73 25.31
CA THR A 43 -33.64 18.36 26.69
C THR A 43 -32.80 17.17 27.17
N ARG A 44 -32.72 16.93 28.48
CA ARG A 44 -31.94 15.80 29.06
C ARG A 44 -32.36 14.43 28.53
N HIS A 45 -33.63 14.27 28.12
CA HIS A 45 -34.16 13.05 27.50
C HIS A 45 -33.73 12.95 26.02
N ASN A 46 -33.77 14.07 25.29
CA ASN A 46 -33.29 14.15 23.90
C ASN A 46 -31.77 13.94 23.79
N LEU A 47 -31.00 14.28 24.84
CA LEU A 47 -29.56 14.05 24.88
C LEU A 47 -29.20 12.56 24.84
N LYS A 48 -29.94 11.69 25.55
CA LYS A 48 -29.67 10.24 25.53
C LYS A 48 -29.96 9.63 24.15
N ILE A 49 -31.06 10.05 23.52
CA ILE A 49 -31.46 9.57 22.20
C ILE A 49 -30.46 10.04 21.13
N THR A 50 -30.05 11.30 21.16
CA THR A 50 -29.05 11.85 20.23
C THR A 50 -27.68 11.20 20.41
N LEU A 51 -27.23 10.97 21.64
CA LEU A 51 -25.99 10.21 21.91
C LEU A 51 -26.07 8.77 21.41
N ALA A 52 -27.21 8.09 21.60
CA ALA A 52 -27.42 6.73 21.09
C ALA A 52 -27.40 6.70 19.55
N ALA A 53 -28.01 7.68 18.89
CA ALA A 53 -28.00 7.80 17.43
C ALA A 53 -26.59 8.06 16.89
N ILE A 54 -25.83 8.98 17.50
CA ILE A 54 -24.43 9.25 17.15
C ILE A 54 -23.58 8.00 17.36
N ALA A 55 -23.75 7.29 18.48
CA ALA A 55 -23.05 6.05 18.74
C ALA A 55 -23.36 4.98 17.68
N GLY A 56 -24.64 4.81 17.30
CA GLY A 56 -25.05 3.90 16.23
C GLY A 56 -24.38 4.22 14.89
N ILE A 57 -24.35 5.50 14.51
CA ILE A 57 -23.64 5.95 13.30
C ILE A 57 -22.15 5.60 13.40
N LEU A 58 -21.46 6.00 14.48
CA LEU A 58 -20.03 5.76 14.65
C LEU A 58 -19.67 4.27 14.64
N ILE A 59 -20.52 3.41 15.21
CA ILE A 59 -20.35 1.95 15.22
C ILE A 59 -20.47 1.36 13.80
N SER A 60 -21.32 1.95 12.94
CA SER A 60 -21.51 1.48 11.57
C SER A 60 -20.42 1.91 10.58
N LEU A 61 -19.67 3.00 10.87
CA LEU A 61 -18.65 3.54 9.95
C LEU A 61 -17.55 2.52 9.56
N PRO A 62 -16.98 1.70 10.48
CA PRO A 62 -15.99 0.69 10.11
C PRO A 62 -16.54 -0.38 9.16
N TYR A 63 -17.80 -0.78 9.32
CA TYR A 63 -18.44 -1.76 8.42
C TYR A 63 -18.64 -1.17 7.02
N LEU A 64 -19.09 0.08 6.95
CA LEU A 64 -19.25 0.78 5.67
C LEU A 64 -17.88 1.02 5.00
N SER A 65 -16.84 1.31 5.78
CA SER A 65 -15.46 1.36 5.27
C SER A 65 -15.04 0.03 4.64
N LEU A 66 -15.27 -1.10 5.32
CA LEU A 66 -14.97 -2.42 4.77
C LEU A 66 -15.76 -2.73 3.50
N TYR A 67 -17.02 -2.30 3.41
CA TYR A 67 -17.83 -2.42 2.21
C TYR A 67 -17.20 -1.70 1.02
N PHE A 68 -16.86 -0.41 1.19
CA PHE A 68 -16.22 0.35 0.12
C PHE A 68 -14.81 -0.15 -0.21
N HIS A 69 -14.06 -0.61 0.79
CA HIS A 69 -12.78 -1.26 0.56
C HIS A 69 -12.89 -2.45 -0.40
N ARG A 70 -13.88 -3.34 -0.19
CA ARG A 70 -14.08 -4.51 -1.06
C ARG A 70 -14.37 -4.11 -2.49
N ILE A 71 -15.26 -3.13 -2.71
CA ILE A 71 -15.54 -2.59 -4.05
C ILE A 71 -14.26 -2.02 -4.67
N GLY A 72 -13.50 -1.24 -3.90
CA GLY A 72 -12.23 -0.68 -4.35
C GLY A 72 -11.21 -1.74 -4.74
N ALA A 73 -11.08 -2.82 -3.94
CA ALA A 73 -10.18 -3.94 -4.20
C ALA A 73 -10.58 -4.72 -5.46
N THR A 74 -11.88 -5.00 -5.67
CA THR A 74 -12.38 -5.60 -6.91
C THR A 74 -12.11 -4.71 -8.11
N CYS A 75 -12.34 -3.41 -8.00
CA CYS A 75 -11.99 -2.49 -9.07
C CYS A 75 -10.48 -2.44 -9.35
N LEU A 76 -9.64 -2.64 -8.33
CA LEU A 76 -8.18 -2.71 -8.51
C LEU A 76 -7.77 -4.00 -9.23
N SER A 77 -8.34 -5.16 -8.88
CA SER A 77 -8.07 -6.43 -9.58
C SER A 77 -8.52 -6.40 -11.04
N ASP A 78 -9.59 -5.66 -11.34
CA ASP A 78 -10.14 -5.51 -12.69
C ASP A 78 -9.46 -4.37 -13.49
N TYR A 79 -8.38 -3.78 -12.97
CA TYR A 79 -7.68 -2.63 -13.56
C TYR A 79 -8.57 -1.39 -13.80
N ARG A 80 -9.69 -1.29 -13.09
CA ARG A 80 -10.61 -0.14 -13.12
C ARG A 80 -10.14 0.96 -12.18
N PHE A 81 -9.04 1.62 -12.55
CA PHE A 81 -8.29 2.56 -11.71
C PHE A 81 -9.10 3.73 -11.13
N ALA A 82 -9.98 4.37 -11.91
CA ALA A 82 -10.81 5.46 -11.42
C ALA A 82 -11.80 4.99 -10.32
N CYS A 83 -12.36 3.79 -10.49
CA CYS A 83 -13.22 3.16 -9.49
C CYS A 83 -12.43 2.81 -8.23
N ALA A 84 -11.28 2.16 -8.38
CA ALA A 84 -10.42 1.75 -7.27
C ALA A 84 -10.03 2.96 -6.41
N GLY A 85 -9.49 4.01 -7.03
CA GLY A 85 -9.10 5.23 -6.33
C GLY A 85 -10.25 5.87 -5.56
N THR A 86 -11.45 5.92 -6.15
CA THR A 86 -12.65 6.50 -5.52
C THR A 86 -13.07 5.71 -4.28
N TYR A 87 -13.29 4.40 -4.42
CA TYR A 87 -13.83 3.59 -3.32
C TYR A 87 -12.83 3.30 -2.21
N LEU A 88 -11.53 3.16 -2.53
CA LEU A 88 -10.49 3.06 -1.50
C LEU A 88 -10.37 4.38 -0.72
N THR A 89 -10.51 5.53 -1.39
CA THR A 89 -10.53 6.84 -0.71
C THR A 89 -11.76 6.97 0.20
N LEU A 90 -12.96 6.61 -0.29
CA LEU A 90 -14.19 6.62 0.52
C LEU A 90 -14.07 5.73 1.76
N SER A 91 -13.48 4.54 1.60
CA SER A 91 -13.18 3.66 2.73
C SER A 91 -12.34 4.36 3.81
N LEU A 92 -11.31 5.12 3.41
CA LEU A 92 -10.44 5.85 4.32
C LEU A 92 -11.07 7.12 4.90
N VAL A 93 -12.02 7.75 4.22
CA VAL A 93 -12.84 8.84 4.79
C VAL A 93 -13.64 8.32 5.99
N LEU A 94 -14.21 7.12 5.87
CA LEU A 94 -15.04 6.51 6.92
C LEU A 94 -14.22 5.87 8.04
N ASN A 95 -13.08 5.26 7.70
CA ASN A 95 -12.13 4.71 8.67
C ASN A 95 -10.69 4.99 8.21
N PRO A 96 -10.08 6.10 8.68
CA PRO A 96 -8.71 6.47 8.31
C PRO A 96 -7.63 5.46 8.71
N LYS A 97 -7.96 4.53 9.62
CA LYS A 97 -7.05 3.47 10.10
C LYS A 97 -7.30 2.12 9.44
N ASN A 98 -8.16 2.03 8.41
CA ASN A 98 -8.35 0.79 7.67
C ASN A 98 -7.04 0.38 6.97
N ALA A 99 -6.31 -0.55 7.59
CA ALA A 99 -5.00 -0.98 7.15
C ALA A 99 -5.00 -1.56 5.73
N ALA A 100 -6.06 -2.28 5.37
CA ALA A 100 -6.21 -2.89 4.06
C ALA A 100 -6.45 -1.83 2.97
N SER A 101 -7.30 -0.82 3.24
CA SER A 101 -7.50 0.29 2.30
C SER A 101 -6.27 1.19 2.16
N LEU A 102 -5.54 1.44 3.26
CA LEU A 102 -4.26 2.15 3.20
C LEU A 102 -3.24 1.38 2.34
N HIS A 103 -3.17 0.07 2.50
CA HIS A 103 -2.30 -0.80 1.70
C HIS A 103 -2.67 -0.75 0.22
N ASP A 104 -3.93 -1.05 -0.13
CA ASP A 104 -4.36 -1.17 -1.52
C ASP A 104 -4.32 0.17 -2.24
N LEU A 105 -4.64 1.28 -1.55
CA LEU A 105 -4.47 2.62 -2.13
C LEU A 105 -2.98 2.93 -2.33
N GLY A 106 -2.11 2.48 -1.44
CA GLY A 106 -0.66 2.57 -1.60
C GLY A 106 -0.16 1.81 -2.83
N VAL A 107 -0.63 0.57 -3.04
CA VAL A 107 -0.32 -0.24 -4.23
C VAL A 107 -0.85 0.42 -5.50
N PHE A 108 -2.10 0.92 -5.46
CA PHE A 108 -2.67 1.69 -6.56
C PHE A 108 -1.79 2.89 -6.94
N ARG A 109 -1.29 3.65 -5.96
CA ARG A 109 -0.37 4.78 -6.21
C ARG A 109 0.97 4.33 -6.81
N LEU A 110 1.47 3.13 -6.48
CA LEU A 110 2.65 2.57 -7.16
C LEU A 110 2.39 2.36 -8.65
N TRP A 111 1.22 1.84 -9.02
CA TRP A 111 0.85 1.63 -10.43
C TRP A 111 0.70 2.93 -11.20
N MET A 112 0.32 4.01 -10.51
CA MET A 112 0.26 5.37 -11.06
C MET A 112 1.61 6.10 -11.03
N TYR A 113 2.72 5.41 -10.70
CA TYR A 113 4.06 5.99 -10.54
C TYR A 113 4.17 7.11 -9.50
N ASP A 114 3.19 7.23 -8.59
CA ASP A 114 3.22 8.18 -7.49
C ASP A 114 3.90 7.54 -6.27
N HIS A 115 5.22 7.43 -6.34
CA HIS A 115 6.04 6.79 -5.32
C HIS A 115 5.95 7.47 -3.96
N GLN A 116 5.76 8.79 -3.91
CA GLN A 116 5.71 9.54 -2.65
C GLN A 116 4.40 9.26 -1.88
N GLN A 117 3.25 9.33 -2.55
CA GLN A 117 1.99 8.99 -1.92
C GLN A 117 1.91 7.50 -1.58
N ALA A 118 2.39 6.64 -2.49
CA ALA A 118 2.48 5.20 -2.25
C ALA A 118 3.26 4.90 -0.96
N TYR A 119 4.47 5.45 -0.84
CA TYR A 119 5.29 5.27 0.36
C TYR A 119 4.57 5.70 1.61
N THR A 120 3.94 6.89 1.59
CA THR A 120 3.22 7.44 2.75
C THR A 120 2.08 6.52 3.19
N LEU A 121 1.27 6.05 2.25
CA LEU A 121 0.13 5.17 2.52
C LEU A 121 0.57 3.80 3.02
N LEU A 122 1.58 3.18 2.39
CA LEU A 122 2.13 1.89 2.80
C LEU A 122 2.73 1.98 4.21
N ARG A 123 3.46 3.05 4.54
CA ARG A 123 3.99 3.28 5.90
C ARG A 123 2.87 3.47 6.93
N LYS A 124 1.74 4.06 6.56
CA LYS A 124 0.56 4.15 7.45
C LYS A 124 -0.05 2.76 7.66
N ALA A 125 -0.23 1.97 6.61
CA ALA A 125 -0.75 0.61 6.69
C ALA A 125 0.14 -0.32 7.54
N GLU A 126 1.46 -0.23 7.37
CA GLU A 126 2.45 -0.96 8.18
C GLU A 126 2.32 -0.64 9.66
N ARG A 127 2.14 0.63 10.04
CA ARG A 127 1.89 1.02 11.44
C ARG A 127 0.58 0.48 12.01
N GLN A 128 -0.36 0.08 11.15
CA GLN A 128 -1.58 -0.63 11.54
C GLN A 128 -1.40 -2.16 11.54
N GLY A 129 -0.16 -2.67 11.43
CA GLY A 129 0.16 -4.10 11.50
C GLY A 129 0.01 -4.86 10.17
N LYS A 130 -0.15 -4.17 9.03
CA LYS A 130 -0.22 -4.85 7.72
C LYS A 130 1.18 -5.20 7.21
N VAL A 131 1.60 -6.45 7.40
CA VAL A 131 2.92 -6.98 6.97
C VAL A 131 3.17 -6.77 5.47
N THR A 132 2.18 -7.02 4.61
CA THR A 132 2.34 -6.82 3.15
C THR A 132 2.67 -5.36 2.79
N ALA A 133 2.20 -4.40 3.59
CA ALA A 133 2.56 -3.00 3.41
C ALA A 133 4.02 -2.71 3.76
N CYS A 134 4.55 -3.39 4.77
CA CYS A 134 5.97 -3.34 5.10
C CYS A 134 6.83 -3.84 3.95
N GLN A 135 6.48 -4.99 3.37
CA GLN A 135 7.18 -5.59 2.23
C GLN A 135 7.18 -4.65 1.02
N ASN A 136 6.01 -4.09 0.67
CA ASN A 136 5.89 -3.18 -0.46
C ASN A 136 6.61 -1.85 -0.23
N ALA A 137 6.57 -1.30 1.00
CA ALA A 137 7.35 -0.11 1.34
C ALA A 137 8.86 -0.37 1.27
N ALA A 138 9.32 -1.55 1.69
CA ALA A 138 10.73 -1.94 1.62
C ALA A 138 11.19 -2.15 0.17
N ARG A 139 10.39 -2.79 -0.68
CA ARG A 139 10.67 -2.89 -2.13
C ARG A 139 10.81 -1.52 -2.76
N LEU A 140 9.94 -0.58 -2.40
CA LEU A 140 10.03 0.79 -2.89
C LEU A 140 11.30 1.50 -2.38
N ASP A 141 11.63 1.33 -1.10
CA ASP A 141 12.87 1.86 -0.54
C ASP A 141 14.11 1.32 -1.28
N ILE A 142 14.18 0.02 -1.55
CA ILE A 142 15.27 -0.61 -2.31
C ILE A 142 15.37 -0.03 -3.72
N ARG A 143 14.24 0.07 -4.46
CA ARG A 143 14.22 0.64 -5.82
C ARG A 143 14.66 2.10 -5.87
N LEU A 144 14.41 2.84 -4.79
CA LEU A 144 14.80 4.25 -4.65
C LEU A 144 16.17 4.42 -3.98
N PHE A 145 16.93 3.34 -3.79
CA PHE A 145 18.25 3.33 -3.12
C PHE A 145 18.21 3.93 -1.70
N ARG A 146 17.09 3.76 -0.98
CA ARG A 146 16.86 4.20 0.39
C ARG A 146 17.06 3.05 1.37
N PHE A 147 18.30 2.83 1.78
CA PHE A 147 18.67 1.63 2.53
C PHE A 147 18.36 1.65 4.04
N SER A 148 17.42 2.48 4.51
CA SER A 148 17.02 2.56 5.92
C SER A 148 15.95 1.54 6.36
N ALA A 149 15.59 0.59 5.50
CA ALA A 149 14.47 -0.32 5.73
C ALA A 149 14.78 -1.51 6.65
N GLU A 150 16.06 -1.82 6.92
CA GLU A 150 16.50 -3.05 7.59
C GLU A 150 15.84 -3.23 8.97
N LYS A 151 15.94 -2.23 9.85
CA LYS A 151 15.33 -2.26 11.18
C LYS A 151 13.82 -2.50 11.11
N ARG A 152 13.16 -1.92 10.10
CA ARG A 152 11.71 -2.07 9.91
C ARG A 152 11.38 -3.48 9.45
N LEU A 153 12.11 -4.01 8.47
CA LEU A 153 11.93 -5.38 7.98
C LEU A 153 12.13 -6.43 9.09
N LYS A 154 13.12 -6.25 9.99
CA LYS A 154 13.31 -7.14 11.15
C LYS A 154 12.10 -7.11 12.10
N VAL A 155 11.50 -5.94 12.33
CA VAL A 155 10.26 -5.84 13.12
C VAL A 155 9.10 -6.51 12.39
N CYS A 156 8.99 -6.34 11.08
CA CYS A 156 7.95 -6.97 10.28
C CYS A 156 8.08 -8.49 10.25
N LEU A 157 9.32 -9.01 10.18
CA LEU A 157 9.62 -10.44 10.23
C LEU A 157 9.04 -11.08 11.50
N ALA A 158 9.20 -10.42 12.65
CA ALA A 158 8.68 -10.89 13.94
C ALA A 158 7.13 -10.89 14.03
N GLN A 159 6.43 -10.23 13.11
CA GLN A 159 4.97 -10.16 13.07
C GLN A 159 4.35 -11.14 12.06
N VAL A 160 5.16 -11.73 11.19
CA VAL A 160 4.68 -12.65 10.16
C VAL A 160 4.26 -13.97 10.76
N LYS A 161 3.16 -14.53 10.27
CA LYS A 161 2.63 -15.83 10.70
C LYS A 161 2.64 -16.88 9.60
N ASP A 162 2.57 -16.47 8.34
CA ASP A 162 2.59 -17.37 7.19
C ASP A 162 3.99 -17.45 6.57
N GLU A 163 4.36 -18.65 6.14
CA GLU A 163 5.69 -18.93 5.59
C GLU A 163 5.98 -18.15 4.30
N GLU A 164 4.96 -17.88 3.48
CA GLU A 164 5.11 -17.13 2.23
C GLU A 164 5.53 -15.67 2.48
N GLN A 165 4.86 -14.98 3.41
CA GLN A 165 5.25 -13.64 3.81
C GLN A 165 6.60 -13.66 4.55
N GLN A 166 6.90 -14.71 5.30
CA GLN A 166 8.16 -14.81 6.04
C GLN A 166 9.32 -14.94 5.05
N TYR A 167 9.18 -15.81 4.05
CA TYR A 167 10.07 -15.95 2.91
C TYR A 167 10.28 -14.60 2.20
N THR A 168 9.20 -13.88 1.93
CA THR A 168 9.25 -12.56 1.29
C THR A 168 10.04 -11.55 2.12
N VAL A 169 9.87 -11.51 3.44
CA VAL A 169 10.63 -10.58 4.30
C VAL A 169 12.11 -10.96 4.36
N LEU A 170 12.42 -12.27 4.45
CA LEU A 170 13.80 -12.77 4.46
C LEU A 170 14.56 -12.43 3.16
N THR A 171 13.93 -12.63 2.00
CA THR A 171 14.53 -12.27 0.71
C THR A 171 14.72 -10.75 0.55
N LEU A 172 13.82 -9.93 1.10
CA LEU A 172 14.02 -8.47 1.12
C LEU A 172 15.16 -8.03 2.03
N LEU A 173 15.33 -8.69 3.19
CA LEU A 173 16.48 -8.46 4.06
C LEU A 173 17.79 -8.87 3.37
N ALA A 174 17.82 -10.03 2.73
CA ALA A 174 18.96 -10.49 1.95
C ALA A 174 19.32 -9.48 0.84
N TRP A 175 18.33 -9.06 0.05
CA TRP A 175 18.56 -8.11 -1.04
C TRP A 175 19.10 -6.78 -0.53
N LEU A 176 18.54 -6.26 0.56
CA LEU A 176 19.04 -5.04 1.19
C LEU A 176 20.48 -5.19 1.68
N SER A 177 20.82 -6.30 2.35
CA SER A 177 22.18 -6.59 2.81
C SER A 177 23.18 -6.72 1.66
N ILE A 178 22.80 -7.35 0.53
CA ILE A 178 23.63 -7.41 -0.68
C ILE A 178 23.95 -6.00 -1.19
N LEU A 179 22.93 -5.13 -1.30
CA LEU A 179 23.12 -3.76 -1.78
C LEU A 179 23.97 -2.90 -0.84
N GLN A 180 23.97 -3.22 0.45
CA GLN A 180 24.80 -2.56 1.46
C GLN A 180 26.21 -3.15 1.58
N GLY A 181 26.54 -4.23 0.86
CA GLY A 181 27.83 -4.93 0.98
C GLY A 181 27.97 -5.77 2.26
N GLN A 182 26.87 -6.03 2.97
CA GLN A 182 26.82 -6.84 4.18
C GLN A 182 26.71 -8.33 3.82
N GLU A 183 27.83 -8.91 3.38
CA GLU A 183 27.81 -10.27 2.82
C GLU A 183 27.41 -11.36 3.81
N ALA A 184 27.84 -11.25 5.06
CA ALA A 184 27.56 -12.27 6.08
C ALA A 184 26.07 -12.31 6.41
N GLU A 185 25.46 -11.15 6.60
CA GLU A 185 24.04 -10.97 6.82
C GLU A 185 23.23 -11.43 5.61
N ALA A 186 23.66 -11.07 4.40
CA ALA A 186 23.01 -11.53 3.16
C ALA A 186 22.95 -13.05 3.09
N ARG A 187 24.06 -13.76 3.38
CA ARG A 187 24.06 -15.24 3.42
C ARG A 187 23.11 -15.77 4.48
N GLN A 188 23.16 -15.23 5.70
CA GLN A 188 22.30 -15.67 6.79
C GLN A 188 20.81 -15.57 6.44
N TRP A 189 20.39 -14.46 5.81
CA TRP A 189 19.00 -14.29 5.38
C TRP A 189 18.62 -15.22 4.24
N LEU A 190 19.52 -15.45 3.27
CA LEU A 190 19.30 -16.38 2.17
C LEU A 190 19.20 -17.84 2.65
N ASP A 191 20.03 -18.24 3.61
CA ASP A 191 20.00 -19.60 4.18
C ASP A 191 18.67 -19.86 4.91
N GLN A 192 18.16 -18.86 5.64
CA GLN A 192 16.84 -18.94 6.26
C GLN A 192 15.73 -19.00 5.21
N ALA A 193 15.79 -18.18 4.16
CA ALA A 193 14.80 -18.20 3.07
C ALA A 193 14.79 -19.54 2.33
N GLN A 194 15.98 -20.11 2.05
CA GLN A 194 16.15 -21.41 1.42
C GLN A 194 15.63 -22.55 2.29
N THR A 195 15.84 -22.49 3.60
CA THR A 195 15.34 -23.50 4.53
C THR A 195 13.81 -23.49 4.60
N LEU A 196 13.21 -22.30 4.52
CA LEU A 196 11.77 -22.13 4.60
C LEU A 196 11.06 -22.61 3.33
N THR A 197 11.58 -22.23 2.16
CA THR A 197 10.99 -22.61 0.86
C THR A 197 12.10 -22.92 -0.14
N PRO A 198 12.58 -24.17 -0.19
CA PRO A 198 13.77 -24.54 -0.98
C PRO A 198 13.60 -24.39 -2.50
N GLU A 199 12.37 -24.46 -2.99
CA GLU A 199 12.05 -24.46 -4.42
C GLU A 199 11.79 -23.06 -4.98
N GLN A 200 11.84 -22.02 -4.14
CA GLN A 200 11.54 -20.66 -4.59
C GLN A 200 12.73 -20.06 -5.36
N PRO A 201 12.58 -19.73 -6.66
CA PRO A 201 13.74 -19.41 -7.47
C PRO A 201 14.35 -18.02 -7.18
N LEU A 202 13.61 -17.13 -6.49
CA LEU A 202 14.13 -15.83 -6.06
C LEU A 202 15.34 -15.95 -5.10
N THR A 203 15.40 -16.96 -4.23
CA THR A 203 16.58 -17.20 -3.38
C THR A 203 17.82 -17.47 -4.23
N ALA A 204 17.70 -18.32 -5.26
CA ALA A 204 18.78 -18.58 -6.20
C ALA A 204 19.20 -17.31 -6.96
N CYS A 205 18.24 -16.45 -7.36
CA CYS A 205 18.56 -15.15 -7.98
C CYS A 205 19.45 -14.30 -7.06
N LEU A 206 19.07 -14.16 -5.78
CA LEU A 206 19.81 -13.33 -4.82
C LEU A 206 21.15 -13.95 -4.42
N GLN A 207 21.25 -15.28 -4.35
CA GLN A 207 22.52 -15.99 -4.18
C GLN A 207 23.47 -15.72 -5.36
N GLY A 208 22.95 -15.74 -6.60
CA GLY A 208 23.69 -15.34 -7.79
C GLY A 208 24.23 -13.91 -7.68
N GLN A 209 23.38 -12.97 -7.28
CA GLN A 209 23.77 -11.56 -7.10
C GLN A 209 24.85 -11.38 -6.04
N LEU A 210 24.74 -12.08 -4.91
CA LEU A 210 25.75 -12.06 -3.86
C LEU A 210 27.10 -12.63 -4.34
N LEU A 211 27.09 -13.72 -5.11
CA LEU A 211 28.29 -14.31 -5.70
C LEU A 211 28.93 -13.41 -6.76
N GLU A 212 28.11 -12.71 -7.54
CA GLU A 212 28.58 -11.74 -8.53
C GLU A 212 29.27 -10.55 -7.87
N LYS A 213 28.70 -9.96 -6.81
CA LYS A 213 29.34 -8.89 -6.03
C LYS A 213 30.67 -9.35 -5.39
N GLN A 214 30.86 -10.66 -5.17
CA GLN A 214 32.13 -11.28 -4.73
C GLN A 214 33.14 -11.55 -5.86
N GLY A 215 32.80 -11.24 -7.12
CA GLY A 215 33.62 -11.57 -8.28
C GLY A 215 33.59 -13.05 -8.68
N LYS A 216 32.72 -13.87 -8.08
CA LYS A 216 32.60 -15.32 -8.35
C LYS A 216 31.65 -15.57 -9.53
N GLN A 217 32.07 -15.16 -10.73
CA GLN A 217 31.22 -15.17 -11.93
C GLN A 217 30.65 -16.57 -12.27
N GLN A 218 31.47 -17.62 -12.28
CA GLN A 218 31.01 -18.95 -12.66
C GLN A 218 29.98 -19.53 -11.67
N PRO A 219 30.22 -19.49 -10.33
CA PRO A 219 29.19 -19.82 -9.35
C PRO A 219 27.91 -18.97 -9.47
N ALA A 220 28.04 -17.67 -9.73
CA ALA A 220 26.89 -16.77 -9.90
C ALA A 220 26.01 -17.19 -11.10
N LEU A 221 26.61 -17.53 -12.24
CA LEU A 221 25.90 -18.02 -13.42
C LEU A 221 25.12 -19.30 -13.15
N THR A 222 25.67 -20.22 -12.36
CA THR A 222 24.95 -21.45 -11.95
C THR A 222 23.68 -21.11 -11.16
N GLN A 223 23.78 -20.18 -10.21
CA GLN A 223 22.63 -19.72 -9.42
C GLN A 223 21.60 -18.97 -10.28
N TYR A 224 22.05 -18.11 -11.19
CA TYR A 224 21.16 -17.43 -12.13
C TYR A 224 20.44 -18.37 -13.09
N LYS A 225 21.03 -19.51 -13.47
CA LYS A 225 20.32 -20.53 -14.26
C LYS A 225 19.19 -21.19 -13.46
N GLN A 226 19.38 -21.42 -12.16
CA GLN A 226 18.32 -21.91 -11.27
C GLN A 226 17.22 -20.86 -11.06
N CYS A 227 17.59 -19.58 -11.05
CA CYS A 227 16.65 -18.45 -11.02
C CYS A 227 15.73 -18.37 -12.25
N GLN A 228 16.16 -18.81 -13.44
CA GLN A 228 15.40 -18.64 -14.70
C GLN A 228 14.10 -19.46 -14.79
N THR A 229 13.81 -20.31 -13.81
CA THR A 229 12.49 -20.92 -13.63
C THR A 229 11.50 -20.00 -12.89
N ALA A 230 11.93 -18.82 -12.43
CA ALA A 230 11.10 -17.80 -11.78
C ALA A 230 10.18 -17.04 -12.74
N ASP A 231 9.10 -16.50 -12.16
CA ASP A 231 8.27 -15.46 -12.77
C ASP A 231 9.13 -14.32 -13.37
N PRO A 232 8.95 -13.97 -14.67
CA PRO A 232 9.65 -12.87 -15.33
C PRO A 232 9.59 -11.51 -14.61
N TYR A 233 8.60 -11.27 -13.73
CA TYR A 233 8.54 -10.07 -12.91
C TYR A 233 9.70 -9.97 -11.90
N ILE A 234 10.17 -11.10 -11.37
CA ILE A 234 11.28 -11.17 -10.42
C ILE A 234 12.61 -10.90 -11.10
N ILE A 235 12.80 -11.45 -12.31
CA ILE A 235 14.01 -11.27 -13.12
C ILE A 235 14.23 -9.79 -13.48
N ARG A 236 13.14 -9.04 -13.77
CA ARG A 236 13.24 -7.60 -14.04
C ARG A 236 13.68 -6.75 -12.85
N LEU A 237 13.53 -7.23 -11.62
CA LEU A 237 13.95 -6.51 -10.41
C LEU A 237 15.45 -6.65 -10.12
N THR A 238 16.09 -7.68 -10.65
CA THR A 238 17.52 -7.96 -10.44
C THR A 238 18.40 -7.55 -11.61
N GLN A 239 17.83 -7.30 -12.80
CA GLN A 239 18.58 -7.04 -14.05
C GLN A 239 18.64 -5.57 -14.50
N GLN A 240 18.19 -4.60 -13.71
CA GLN A 240 18.37 -3.18 -14.04
C GLN A 240 19.60 -2.60 -13.32
N GLU A 241 20.79 -3.03 -13.75
CA GLU A 241 22.04 -2.26 -13.66
C GLU A 241 22.47 -1.88 -15.08
#